data_AF-A0A101KS97-F1
#
_entry.id   AF-A0A101KS97-F1
#
_cell.length_a   1.000
_cell.length_b   1.000
_cell.length_c   1.000
_cell.angle_alpha   90.00
_cell.angle_beta   90.00
_cell.angle_gamma   90.00
#
_symmetry.space_group_name_H-M   'P 1'
#
loop_
_entity.id
_entity.type
_entity.pdbx_description
1 polymer ?
#
loop_
_entity_poly.entity_id
_entity_poly.type
_entity_poly.pdbx_seq_one_letter_code
_entity_poly.pdbx_strand_id
1 'polypeptide(L)'
;MGKVEIKKSLKTSDYREAQLRGRIERVKIDAEWETLRRQLSPAVVSELSEREAWQLAARWFVDFEKRNAEKSDRWTSLEDAERELAALSTPENIATASYQEAEHMLAKDGLRLVPGSHSWTRLNGFIRDGLIEAARRDIARSFPLVALPTDPQFAGLTASTKLQPVAKITVKKLIAHVRSDTTRSPMSKKTTLKRTAQWQAITEFFGADTDVAQIGRPRIREFIDLLQKLPSNATKHFPDATIFEAVQLAADKKLPVLATETANDYLRTLGSLFRAAVREEWLTKDPSDGLLIQAKTKVAAKDKRLPFSYDDLKAIFSAPLYTGCKDDEAGYNVEGTKIVRRGRFWAPLMALYTGMRLNEVPIDAR
;
A
#
# COMPACT_ATOMS: atom_id res chain seq x y z
N MET A 1 -3.91 37.08 -22.41
CA MET A 1 -2.72 37.88 -22.03
C MET A 1 -2.20 37.30 -20.72
N GLY A 2 -0.96 36.86 -20.50
CA GLY A 2 0.24 36.69 -21.33
C GLY A 2 1.04 35.50 -20.76
N LYS A 3 1.92 34.88 -21.55
CA LYS A 3 2.75 33.77 -21.07
C LYS A 3 3.81 34.30 -20.11
N VAL A 4 3.86 33.77 -18.89
CA VAL A 4 4.96 34.01 -17.94
C VAL A 4 5.87 32.78 -18.00
N GLU A 5 7.10 32.95 -18.49
CA GLU A 5 8.12 31.91 -18.44
C GLU A 5 8.81 31.92 -17.07
N ILE A 6 8.81 30.78 -16.39
CA ILE A 6 9.58 30.57 -15.15
C ILE A 6 10.87 29.84 -15.53
N LYS A 7 12.03 30.48 -15.34
CA LYS A 7 13.35 29.90 -15.60
C LYS A 7 14.01 29.51 -14.27
N LYS A 8 14.49 28.26 -14.17
CA LYS A 8 15.13 27.73 -12.95
C LYS A 8 16.55 27.23 -13.28
N SER A 9 17.56 27.77 -12.60
CA SER A 9 18.97 27.38 -12.79
C SER A 9 19.30 26.12 -12.00
N LEU A 10 20.00 25.17 -12.63
CA LEU A 10 20.41 23.89 -12.03
C LEU A 10 21.70 23.97 -11.19
N LYS A 11 22.32 25.17 -11.13
CA LYS A 11 23.51 25.49 -10.32
C LYS A 11 24.66 24.49 -10.47
N THR A 12 24.95 24.05 -11.70
CA THR A 12 26.12 23.24 -12.02
C THR A 12 26.51 23.47 -13.48
N SER A 13 27.82 23.42 -13.76
CA SER A 13 28.40 23.46 -15.10
C SER A 13 28.74 22.07 -15.64
N ASP A 14 28.65 21.03 -14.80
CA ASP A 14 28.85 19.64 -15.22
C ASP A 14 27.59 19.12 -15.94
N TYR A 15 27.76 18.66 -17.18
CA TYR A 15 26.65 18.22 -18.02
C TYR A 15 25.91 16.99 -17.49
N ARG A 16 26.62 16.01 -16.92
CA ARG A 16 25.99 14.79 -16.38
C ARG A 16 25.22 15.10 -15.12
N GLU A 17 25.78 15.95 -14.26
CA GLU A 17 25.10 16.42 -13.05
C GLU A 17 23.89 17.31 -13.39
N ALA A 18 24.02 18.18 -14.40
CA ALA A 18 22.92 19.01 -14.91
C ALA A 18 21.77 18.15 -15.45
N GLN A 19 22.06 17.07 -16.20
CA GLN A 19 21.01 16.17 -16.66
C GLN A 19 20.27 15.49 -15.50
N LEU A 20 20.98 15.09 -14.44
CA LEU A 20 20.39 14.42 -13.29
C LEU A 20 19.52 15.38 -12.47
N ARG A 21 20.03 16.58 -12.17
CA ARG A 21 19.30 17.64 -11.46
C ARG A 21 18.12 18.16 -12.28
N GLY A 22 18.28 18.26 -13.60
CA GLY A 22 17.23 18.69 -14.52
C GLY A 22 16.04 17.73 -14.56
N ARG A 23 16.27 16.41 -14.47
CA ARG A 23 15.19 15.42 -14.37
C ARG A 23 14.41 15.56 -13.07
N ILE A 24 15.10 15.74 -11.95
CA ILE A 24 14.47 15.92 -10.63
C ILE A 24 13.66 17.22 -10.59
N GLU A 25 14.23 18.33 -11.07
CA GLU A 25 13.52 19.61 -11.09
C GLU A 25 12.34 19.61 -12.06
N ARG A 26 12.42 18.87 -13.19
CA ARG A 26 11.28 18.73 -14.11
C ARG A 26 10.12 17.99 -13.46
N VAL A 27 10.39 16.92 -12.71
CA VAL A 27 9.34 16.19 -11.96
C VAL A 27 8.68 17.08 -10.90
N LYS A 28 9.46 17.90 -10.19
CA LYS A 28 8.90 18.87 -9.22
C LYS A 28 8.03 19.92 -9.89
N ILE A 29 8.51 20.48 -11.00
CA ILE A 29 7.78 21.47 -11.80
C ILE A 29 6.48 20.85 -12.33
N ASP A 30 6.54 19.63 -12.88
CA ASP A 30 5.36 18.93 -13.37
C ASP A 30 4.35 18.67 -12.23
N ALA A 31 4.81 18.29 -11.03
CA ALA A 31 3.96 18.11 -9.85
C ALA A 31 3.31 19.44 -9.38
N GLU A 32 4.08 20.54 -9.37
CA GLU A 32 3.57 21.89 -9.08
C GLU A 32 2.51 22.32 -10.11
N TRP A 33 2.76 22.09 -11.41
CA TRP A 33 1.80 22.39 -12.48
C TRP A 33 0.57 21.50 -12.44
N GLU A 34 0.70 20.22 -12.08
CA GLU A 34 -0.42 19.31 -11.89
C GLU A 34 -1.31 19.77 -10.72
N THR A 35 -0.69 20.31 -9.67
CA THR A 35 -1.38 20.91 -8.52
C THR A 35 -2.14 22.16 -8.94
N LEU A 36 -1.50 23.06 -9.68
CA LEU A 36 -2.12 24.27 -10.24
C LEU A 36 -3.25 23.94 -11.23
N ARG A 37 -3.08 22.91 -12.08
CA ARG A 37 -4.12 22.44 -13.01
C ARG A 37 -5.34 21.89 -12.27
N ARG A 38 -5.14 21.15 -11.18
CA ARG A 38 -6.25 20.66 -10.33
C ARG A 38 -6.99 21.80 -9.62
N GLN A 39 -6.29 22.87 -9.26
CA GLN A 39 -6.92 24.08 -8.74
C GLN A 39 -7.76 24.81 -9.81
N LEU A 40 -7.33 24.76 -11.07
CA LEU A 40 -8.05 25.36 -12.21
C LEU A 40 -9.24 24.52 -12.71
N SER A 41 -9.31 23.23 -12.38
CA SER A 41 -10.43 22.34 -12.75
C SER A 41 -10.70 21.33 -11.62
N PRO A 42 -11.46 21.74 -10.59
CA PRO A 42 -11.74 20.89 -9.44
C PRO A 42 -12.51 19.64 -9.86
N ALA A 43 -12.13 18.48 -9.33
CA ALA A 43 -12.87 17.25 -9.55
C ALA A 43 -14.14 17.25 -8.70
N VAL A 44 -15.30 17.05 -9.34
CA VAL A 44 -16.56 16.84 -8.62
C VAL A 44 -16.53 15.46 -7.98
N VAL A 45 -16.61 15.40 -6.66
CA VAL A 45 -16.72 14.14 -5.91
C VAL A 45 -18.20 13.86 -5.67
N SER A 46 -18.67 12.70 -6.12
CA SER A 46 -20.07 12.30 -6.00
C SER A 46 -20.45 11.92 -4.57
N GLU A 47 -19.58 11.19 -3.87
CA GLU A 47 -19.84 10.73 -2.50
C GLU A 47 -18.56 10.70 -1.65
N LEU A 48 -18.70 11.08 -0.37
CA LEU A 48 -17.71 10.88 0.68
C LEU A 48 -18.32 9.98 1.75
N SER A 49 -17.56 8.99 2.21
CA SER A 49 -17.87 8.29 3.45
C SER A 49 -17.73 9.23 4.66
N GLU A 50 -18.31 8.83 5.79
CA GLU A 50 -18.21 9.60 7.04
C GLU A 50 -16.76 9.79 7.48
N ARG A 51 -15.96 8.74 7.34
CA ARG A 51 -14.55 8.76 7.67
C ARG A 51 -13.74 9.71 6.78
N GLU A 52 -14.03 9.76 5.49
CA GLU A 52 -13.34 10.66 4.56
C GLU A 52 -13.71 12.13 4.82
N ALA A 53 -14.99 12.41 5.07
CA ALA A 53 -15.45 13.73 5.48
C ALA A 53 -14.76 14.16 6.79
N TRP A 54 -14.64 13.25 7.77
CA TRP A 54 -13.90 13.52 8.99
C TRP A 54 -12.40 13.78 8.75
N GLN A 55 -11.74 12.99 7.92
CA GLN A 55 -10.31 13.17 7.63
C GLN A 55 -10.00 14.52 6.96
N LEU A 56 -10.88 14.96 6.06
CA LEU A 56 -10.79 16.29 5.45
C LEU A 56 -10.96 17.39 6.51
N ALA A 57 -11.96 17.26 7.38
CA ALA A 57 -12.18 18.19 8.49
C ALA A 57 -11.03 18.19 9.51
N ALA A 58 -10.48 17.03 9.85
CA ALA A 58 -9.33 16.92 10.76
C ALA A 58 -8.08 17.60 10.19
N ARG A 59 -7.82 17.44 8.88
CA ARG A 59 -6.72 18.12 8.20
C ARG A 59 -6.93 19.63 8.15
N TRP A 60 -8.14 20.06 7.82
CA TRP A 60 -8.52 21.47 7.91
C TRP A 60 -8.27 22.01 9.32
N PHE A 61 -8.71 21.30 10.36
CA PHE A 61 -8.61 21.74 11.74
C PHE A 61 -7.15 21.89 12.19
N VAL A 62 -6.27 20.93 11.83
CA VAL A 62 -4.83 21.06 12.11
C VAL A 62 -4.21 22.26 11.39
N ASP A 63 -4.60 22.51 10.13
CA ASP A 63 -4.14 23.69 9.39
C ASP A 63 -4.73 25.00 9.97
N PHE A 64 -5.95 24.96 10.50
CA PHE A 64 -6.60 26.08 11.19
C PHE A 64 -5.88 26.39 12.51
N GLU A 65 -5.58 25.38 13.32
CA GLU A 65 -4.82 25.53 14.57
C GLU A 65 -3.42 26.08 14.32
N LYS A 66 -2.73 25.68 13.23
CA LYS A 66 -1.43 26.27 12.85
C LYS A 66 -1.53 27.75 12.53
N ARG A 67 -2.58 28.17 11.83
CA ARG A 67 -2.83 29.58 11.48
C ARG A 67 -3.16 30.42 12.72
N ASN A 68 -3.73 29.80 13.76
CA ASN A 68 -4.26 30.48 14.95
C ASN A 68 -3.54 30.02 16.25
N ALA A 69 -2.29 29.58 16.17
CA ALA A 69 -1.59 28.95 17.29
C ALA A 69 -1.19 29.93 18.40
N GLU A 70 -1.08 31.22 18.09
CA GLU A 70 -0.64 32.26 19.02
C GLU A 70 -1.80 32.83 19.84
N LYS A 71 -1.51 33.47 20.98
CA LYS A 71 -2.52 34.12 21.80
C LYS A 71 -3.21 35.22 20.99
N SER A 72 -4.53 35.24 21.05
CA SER A 72 -5.35 36.19 20.32
C SER A 72 -5.59 37.43 21.17
N ASP A 73 -5.18 38.61 20.67
CA ASP A 73 -5.54 39.91 21.28
C ASP A 73 -6.99 40.33 20.95
N ARG A 74 -7.78 39.40 20.37
CA ARG A 74 -9.16 39.62 19.95
C ARG A 74 -10.11 39.88 21.11
N TRP A 75 -9.85 39.30 22.27
CA TRP A 75 -10.79 39.33 23.40
C TRP A 75 -10.49 40.47 24.36
N THR A 76 -11.45 41.37 24.50
CA THR A 76 -11.43 42.47 25.48
C THR A 76 -11.81 42.03 26.89
N SER A 77 -12.68 41.02 27.01
CA SER A 77 -13.08 40.42 28.28
C SER A 77 -13.51 38.95 28.11
N LEU A 78 -13.62 38.22 29.21
CA LEU A 78 -14.14 36.85 29.19
C LEU A 78 -15.62 36.81 28.75
N GLU A 79 -16.42 37.80 29.17
CA GLU A 79 -17.84 37.88 28.83
C GLU A 79 -18.04 38.02 27.32
N ASP A 80 -17.22 38.83 26.65
CA ASP A 80 -17.24 38.98 25.20
C ASP A 80 -16.93 37.64 24.50
N ALA A 81 -15.98 36.89 25.05
CA ALA A 81 -15.54 35.61 24.53
C ALA A 81 -16.61 34.52 24.68
N GLU A 82 -17.26 34.46 25.84
CA GLU A 82 -18.37 33.54 26.11
C GLU A 82 -19.60 33.86 25.24
N ARG A 83 -19.90 35.16 25.04
CA ARG A 83 -20.99 35.61 24.18
C ARG A 83 -20.79 35.17 22.73
N GLU A 84 -19.58 35.27 22.21
CA GLU A 84 -19.28 34.79 20.86
C GLU A 84 -19.33 33.26 20.76
N LEU A 85 -18.77 32.53 21.73
CA LEU A 85 -18.86 31.06 21.76
C LEU A 85 -20.33 30.57 21.80
N ALA A 86 -21.18 31.26 22.56
CA ALA A 86 -22.60 31.00 22.59
C ALA A 86 -23.25 31.27 21.22
N ALA A 87 -22.90 32.38 20.56
CA ALA A 87 -23.39 32.69 19.22
C ALA A 87 -22.96 31.65 18.18
N LEU A 88 -21.72 31.12 18.24
CA LEU A 88 -21.23 30.06 17.35
C LEU A 88 -21.95 28.72 17.53
N SER A 89 -22.55 28.50 18.70
CA SER A 89 -23.35 27.30 18.97
C SER A 89 -24.71 27.33 18.27
N THR A 90 -25.13 28.49 17.75
CA THR A 90 -26.34 28.66 16.94
C THR A 90 -26.05 28.34 15.46
N PRO A 91 -26.72 27.34 14.84
CA PRO A 91 -26.43 26.92 13.47
C PRO A 91 -26.45 28.05 12.43
N GLU A 92 -27.36 29.01 12.56
CA GLU A 92 -27.51 30.13 11.64
C GLU A 92 -26.29 31.07 11.65
N ASN A 93 -25.73 31.32 12.84
CA ASN A 93 -24.61 32.26 13.01
C ASN A 93 -23.29 31.69 12.48
N ILE A 94 -23.09 30.38 12.55
CA ILE A 94 -21.87 29.70 12.11
C ILE A 94 -21.96 29.17 10.67
N ALA A 95 -23.16 29.15 10.07
CA ALA A 95 -23.40 28.60 8.73
C ALA A 95 -22.48 29.23 7.67
N THR A 96 -22.37 30.56 7.66
CA THR A 96 -21.54 31.26 6.68
C THR A 96 -20.05 30.95 6.85
N ALA A 97 -19.55 30.97 8.10
CA ALA A 97 -18.14 30.71 8.39
C ALA A 97 -17.75 29.25 8.06
N SER A 98 -18.58 28.29 8.49
CA SER A 98 -18.35 26.87 8.18
C SER A 98 -18.39 26.58 6.67
N TYR A 99 -19.34 27.19 5.95
CA TYR A 99 -19.44 27.06 4.49
C TYR A 99 -18.18 27.57 3.78
N GLN A 100 -17.71 28.77 4.15
CA GLN A 100 -16.53 29.38 3.54
C GLN A 100 -15.25 28.57 3.81
N GLU A 101 -15.05 28.10 5.04
CA GLU A 101 -13.89 27.26 5.37
C GLU A 101 -13.94 25.89 4.66
N ALA A 102 -15.14 25.29 4.55
CA ALA A 102 -15.34 24.05 3.81
C ALA A 102 -15.03 24.23 2.31
N GLU A 103 -15.55 25.27 1.67
CA GLU A 103 -15.24 25.57 0.26
C GLU A 103 -13.74 25.85 0.05
N HIS A 104 -13.14 26.67 0.90
CA HIS A 104 -11.73 27.02 0.78
C HIS A 104 -10.83 25.78 0.93
N MET A 105 -11.12 24.90 1.90
CA MET A 105 -10.37 23.65 2.04
C MET A 105 -10.55 22.72 0.85
N LEU A 106 -11.79 22.52 0.38
CA LEU A 106 -12.05 21.68 -0.79
C LEU A 106 -11.32 22.22 -2.02
N ALA A 107 -11.34 23.54 -2.25
CA ALA A 107 -10.63 24.19 -3.34
C ALA A 107 -9.10 24.00 -3.24
N LYS A 108 -8.52 24.12 -2.04
CA LYS A 108 -7.09 23.88 -1.78
C LYS A 108 -6.68 22.45 -2.19
N ASP A 109 -7.58 21.49 -2.05
CA ASP A 109 -7.38 20.09 -2.41
C ASP A 109 -7.84 19.71 -3.84
N GLY A 110 -8.28 20.68 -4.62
CA GLY A 110 -8.82 20.47 -5.98
C GLY A 110 -10.09 19.61 -5.99
N LEU A 111 -10.88 19.70 -4.92
CA LEU A 111 -12.14 18.98 -4.73
C LEU A 111 -13.32 19.94 -4.85
N ARG A 112 -14.45 19.42 -5.30
CA ARG A 112 -15.74 20.10 -5.23
C ARG A 112 -16.83 19.12 -4.81
N LEU A 113 -17.64 19.53 -3.84
CA LEU A 113 -18.85 18.82 -3.44
C LEU A 113 -20.06 19.64 -3.87
N VAL A 114 -21.15 18.94 -4.21
CA VAL A 114 -22.42 19.62 -4.56
C VAL A 114 -23.03 20.19 -3.27
N PRO A 115 -23.32 21.51 -3.19
CA PRO A 115 -23.97 22.09 -2.02
C PRO A 115 -25.28 21.39 -1.69
N GLY A 116 -25.51 21.10 -0.40
CA GLY A 116 -26.70 20.38 0.06
C GLY A 116 -26.68 18.86 -0.15
N SER A 117 -25.67 18.31 -0.84
CA SER A 117 -25.48 16.86 -0.91
C SER A 117 -25.18 16.26 0.48
N HIS A 118 -25.41 14.96 0.64
CA HIS A 118 -25.12 14.27 1.91
C HIS A 118 -23.65 14.42 2.33
N SER A 119 -22.72 14.28 1.37
CA SER A 119 -21.29 14.48 1.57
C SER A 119 -20.95 15.91 2.00
N TRP A 120 -21.60 16.92 1.39
CA TRP A 120 -21.46 18.33 1.76
C TRP A 120 -21.92 18.56 3.19
N THR A 121 -23.16 18.18 3.50
CA THR A 121 -23.78 18.40 4.82
C THR A 121 -22.96 17.76 5.92
N ARG A 122 -22.43 16.55 5.69
CA ARG A 122 -21.60 15.84 6.64
C ARG A 122 -20.26 16.53 6.87
N LEU A 123 -19.54 16.88 5.80
CA LEU A 123 -18.27 17.59 5.92
C LEU A 123 -18.47 18.94 6.62
N ASN A 124 -19.47 19.71 6.21
CA ASN A 124 -19.77 21.02 6.78
C ASN A 124 -20.14 20.94 8.27
N GLY A 125 -20.81 19.84 8.68
CA GLY A 125 -21.05 19.54 10.09
C GLY A 125 -19.76 19.42 10.89
N PHE A 126 -18.80 18.62 10.43
CA PHE A 126 -17.50 18.49 11.10
C PHE A 126 -16.70 19.80 11.11
N ILE A 127 -16.75 20.60 10.04
CA ILE A 127 -16.08 21.91 10.01
C ILE A 127 -16.71 22.85 11.05
N ARG A 128 -18.05 22.86 11.17
CA ARG A 128 -18.75 23.64 12.20
C ARG A 128 -18.34 23.24 13.60
N ASP A 129 -18.32 21.94 13.90
CA ASP A 129 -17.96 21.44 15.23
C ASP A 129 -16.50 21.80 15.55
N GLY A 130 -15.61 21.72 14.55
CA GLY A 130 -14.23 22.15 14.69
C GLY A 130 -14.05 23.66 14.86
N LEU A 131 -14.87 24.50 14.23
CA LEU A 131 -14.85 25.96 14.48
C LEU A 131 -15.22 26.30 15.94
N ILE A 132 -16.22 25.61 16.49
CA ILE A 132 -16.62 25.77 17.90
C ILE A 132 -15.47 25.36 18.81
N GLU A 133 -14.84 24.20 18.55
CA GLU A 133 -13.69 23.75 19.32
C GLU A 133 -12.50 24.72 19.21
N ALA A 134 -12.22 25.25 18.02
CA ALA A 134 -11.16 26.23 17.84
C ALA A 134 -11.42 27.51 18.64
N ALA A 135 -12.67 27.96 18.70
CA ALA A 135 -13.06 29.09 19.55
C ALA A 135 -12.83 28.78 21.03
N ARG A 136 -13.21 27.58 21.52
CA ARG A 136 -12.94 27.16 22.90
C ARG A 136 -11.44 27.21 23.23
N ARG A 137 -10.59 26.73 22.31
CA ARG A 137 -9.13 26.76 22.49
C ARG A 137 -8.57 28.16 22.49
N ASP A 138 -9.12 29.05 21.67
CA ASP A 138 -8.73 30.46 21.64
C ASP A 138 -9.04 31.17 22.96
N ILE A 139 -10.21 30.90 23.53
CA ILE A 139 -10.61 31.39 24.85
C ILE A 139 -9.70 30.81 25.93
N ALA A 140 -9.41 29.50 25.91
CA ALA A 140 -8.52 28.86 26.87
C ALA A 140 -7.08 29.40 26.79
N ARG A 141 -6.57 29.74 25.60
CA ARG A 141 -5.28 30.43 25.41
C ARG A 141 -5.30 31.85 25.97
N SER A 142 -6.43 32.54 25.86
CA SER A 142 -6.58 33.95 26.26
C SER A 142 -6.85 34.11 27.76
N PHE A 143 -7.58 33.17 28.35
CA PHE A 143 -7.99 33.13 29.76
C PHE A 143 -7.67 31.76 30.40
N PRO A 144 -6.39 31.49 30.74
CA PRO A 144 -5.93 30.15 31.17
C PRO A 144 -6.56 29.61 32.46
N LEU A 145 -7.22 30.47 33.24
CA LEU A 145 -7.91 30.08 34.48
C LEU A 145 -9.33 29.51 34.22
N VAL A 146 -9.84 29.63 32.98
CA VAL A 146 -11.17 29.14 32.60
C VAL A 146 -11.05 27.73 32.05
N ALA A 147 -11.74 26.77 32.68
CA ALA A 147 -11.82 25.40 32.21
C ALA A 147 -13.02 25.23 31.26
N LEU A 148 -12.75 25.17 29.96
CA LEU A 148 -13.76 24.87 28.95
C LEU A 148 -13.73 23.38 28.57
N PRO A 149 -14.89 22.76 28.29
CA PRO A 149 -14.95 21.38 27.83
C PRO A 149 -14.29 21.25 26.46
N THR A 150 -13.47 20.21 26.29
CA THR A 150 -12.84 19.87 25.01
C THR A 150 -13.71 18.90 24.24
N ASP A 151 -13.87 19.13 22.93
CA ASP A 151 -14.54 18.16 22.07
C ASP A 151 -13.70 16.87 21.92
N PRO A 152 -14.21 15.68 22.29
CA PRO A 152 -13.47 14.43 22.18
C PRO A 152 -12.99 14.10 20.77
N GLN A 153 -13.71 14.56 19.74
CA GLN A 153 -13.40 14.30 18.34
C GLN A 153 -12.15 15.08 17.90
N PHE A 154 -11.89 16.23 18.51
CA PHE A 154 -10.78 17.13 18.17
C PHE A 154 -9.66 17.15 19.22
N ALA A 155 -9.86 16.60 20.41
CA ALA A 155 -8.93 16.67 21.55
C ALA A 155 -7.48 16.26 21.19
N GLY A 156 -7.29 15.28 20.29
CA GLY A 156 -5.97 14.82 19.85
C GLY A 156 -5.33 15.59 18.68
N LEU A 157 -6.05 16.56 18.10
CA LEU A 157 -5.58 17.34 16.97
C LEU A 157 -4.99 18.65 17.47
N THR A 158 -3.73 18.96 17.15
CA THR A 158 -3.05 20.21 17.51
C THR A 158 -2.30 20.73 16.29
N ALA A 159 -1.77 21.95 16.35
CA ALA A 159 -0.91 22.51 15.31
C ALA A 159 0.30 21.61 14.96
N SER A 160 0.75 20.77 15.91
CA SER A 160 1.87 19.84 15.74
C SER A 160 1.46 18.46 15.17
N THR A 161 0.17 18.16 15.09
CA THR A 161 -0.32 16.85 14.65
C THR A 161 0.03 16.60 13.18
N LYS A 162 0.79 15.52 12.91
CA LYS A 162 1.13 15.10 11.54
C LYS A 162 0.04 14.17 10.99
N LEU A 163 -0.91 14.75 10.26
CA LEU A 163 -1.91 13.97 9.53
C LEU A 163 -1.34 13.50 8.19
N GLN A 164 -1.64 12.25 7.82
CA GLN A 164 -1.25 11.76 6.50
C GLN A 164 -2.13 12.40 5.42
N PRO A 165 -1.57 12.71 4.24
CA PRO A 165 -2.39 13.14 3.11
C PRO A 165 -3.43 12.07 2.78
N VAL A 166 -4.64 12.50 2.42
CA VAL A 166 -5.68 11.63 1.86
C VAL A 166 -5.19 11.22 0.46
N ALA A 167 -4.50 10.09 0.34
CA ALA A 167 -4.04 9.60 -0.95
C ALA A 167 -5.23 9.01 -1.71
N LYS A 168 -5.52 9.53 -2.91
CA LYS A 168 -6.67 9.09 -3.74
C LYS A 168 -6.45 7.72 -4.43
N ILE A 169 -5.54 6.87 -3.95
CA ILE A 169 -5.23 5.59 -4.61
C ILE A 169 -5.68 4.39 -3.78
N THR A 170 -6.59 3.63 -4.38
CA THR A 170 -7.10 2.39 -3.80
C THR A 170 -6.14 1.23 -4.03
N VAL A 171 -6.27 0.16 -3.24
CA VAL A 171 -5.50 -1.09 -3.42
C VAL A 171 -5.58 -1.58 -4.88
N LYS A 172 -6.78 -1.60 -5.47
CA LYS A 172 -7.00 -2.01 -6.86
C LYS A 172 -6.25 -1.13 -7.86
N LYS A 173 -6.32 0.19 -7.69
CA LYS A 173 -5.62 1.14 -8.57
C LYS A 173 -4.10 1.03 -8.43
N LEU A 174 -3.59 0.83 -7.21
CA LEU A 174 -2.16 0.64 -6.98
C LEU A 174 -1.63 -0.64 -7.63
N ILE A 175 -2.38 -1.75 -7.53
CA ILE A 175 -2.03 -3.00 -8.21
C ILE A 175 -2.04 -2.81 -9.73
N ALA A 176 -3.05 -2.13 -10.28
CA ALA A 176 -3.12 -1.83 -11.71
C ALA A 176 -1.92 -0.98 -12.16
N HIS A 177 -1.59 0.08 -11.41
CA HIS A 177 -0.41 0.93 -11.65
C HIS A 177 0.87 0.10 -11.71
N VAL A 178 1.13 -0.72 -10.69
CA VAL A 178 2.33 -1.58 -10.62
C VAL A 178 2.37 -2.60 -11.77
N ARG A 179 1.23 -3.03 -12.28
CA ARG A 179 1.14 -3.99 -13.39
C ARG A 179 1.42 -3.34 -14.75
N SER A 180 1.03 -2.08 -14.94
CA SER A 180 1.25 -1.32 -16.18
C SER A 180 2.50 -0.45 -16.16
N ASP A 181 3.25 -0.41 -15.06
CA ASP A 181 4.45 0.39 -14.88
C ASP A 181 5.56 -0.01 -15.88
N THR A 182 5.73 0.80 -16.92
CA THR A 182 6.73 0.59 -17.98
C THR A 182 8.15 0.91 -17.55
N THR A 183 8.34 1.51 -16.37
CA THR A 183 9.69 1.77 -15.81
C THR A 183 10.32 0.52 -15.20
N ARG A 184 9.58 -0.59 -15.14
CA ARG A 184 10.02 -1.87 -14.58
C ARG A 184 10.19 -2.92 -15.67
N SER A 185 11.16 -3.82 -15.47
CA SER A 185 11.31 -4.98 -16.35
C SER A 185 10.04 -5.85 -16.32
N PRO A 186 9.59 -6.34 -17.49
CA PRO A 186 8.41 -7.19 -17.55
C PRO A 186 8.62 -8.47 -16.73
N MET A 187 7.58 -8.88 -16.02
CA MET A 187 7.60 -10.12 -15.23
C MET A 187 7.51 -11.34 -16.15
N SER A 188 8.26 -12.40 -15.83
CA SER A 188 8.09 -13.69 -16.51
C SER A 188 6.68 -14.27 -16.26
N LYS A 189 6.17 -15.10 -17.19
CA LYS A 189 4.82 -15.71 -17.09
C LYS A 189 4.59 -16.39 -15.73
N LYS A 190 5.58 -17.13 -15.23
CA LYS A 190 5.55 -17.80 -13.92
C LYS A 190 5.44 -16.80 -12.77
N THR A 191 6.18 -15.70 -12.83
CA THR A 191 6.15 -14.65 -11.82
C THR A 191 4.80 -13.93 -11.82
N THR A 192 4.26 -13.63 -13.00
CA THR A 192 2.95 -13.01 -13.16
C THR A 192 1.85 -13.86 -12.53
N LEU A 193 1.79 -15.17 -12.80
CA LEU A 193 0.78 -16.05 -12.22
C LEU A 193 0.84 -16.06 -10.69
N LYS A 194 2.05 -16.18 -10.12
CA LYS A 194 2.27 -16.10 -8.66
C LYS A 194 1.79 -14.76 -8.10
N ARG A 195 2.18 -13.65 -8.74
CA ARG A 195 1.85 -12.29 -8.31
C ARG A 195 0.34 -12.03 -8.35
N THR A 196 -0.36 -12.55 -9.36
CA THR A 196 -1.82 -12.42 -9.49
C THR A 196 -2.54 -13.02 -8.29
N ALA A 197 -2.20 -14.25 -7.87
CA ALA A 197 -2.81 -14.87 -6.70
C ALA A 197 -2.52 -14.09 -5.40
N GLN A 198 -1.32 -13.54 -5.27
CA GLN A 198 -0.95 -12.71 -4.12
C GLN A 198 -1.70 -11.37 -4.10
N TRP A 199 -1.82 -10.71 -5.25
CA TRP A 199 -2.59 -9.48 -5.40
C TRP A 199 -4.08 -9.68 -5.17
N GLN A 200 -4.62 -10.81 -5.60
CA GLN A 200 -6.00 -11.19 -5.31
C GLN A 200 -6.22 -11.33 -3.80
N ALA A 201 -5.37 -12.09 -3.10
CA ALA A 201 -5.46 -12.20 -1.64
C ALA A 201 -5.34 -10.85 -0.92
N ILE A 202 -4.43 -9.98 -1.37
CA ILE A 202 -4.30 -8.61 -0.83
C ILE A 202 -5.61 -7.82 -1.07
N THR A 203 -6.17 -7.92 -2.28
CA THR A 203 -7.40 -7.21 -2.66
C THR A 203 -8.61 -7.69 -1.85
N GLU A 204 -8.75 -9.00 -1.68
CA GLU A 204 -9.83 -9.59 -0.88
C GLU A 204 -9.70 -9.22 0.60
N PHE A 205 -8.49 -9.26 1.17
CA PHE A 205 -8.28 -8.95 2.58
C PHE A 205 -8.50 -7.48 2.93
N PHE A 206 -7.84 -6.59 2.19
CA PHE A 206 -7.86 -5.17 2.51
C PHE A 206 -9.08 -4.47 1.92
N GLY A 207 -9.71 -5.03 0.90
CA GLY A 207 -10.76 -4.40 0.09
C GLY A 207 -10.17 -3.69 -1.13
N ALA A 208 -10.80 -3.88 -2.29
CA ALA A 208 -10.30 -3.35 -3.56
C ALA A 208 -10.28 -1.82 -3.62
N ASP A 209 -11.29 -1.21 -3.01
CA ASP A 209 -11.51 0.24 -3.01
C ASP A 209 -10.95 0.92 -1.75
N THR A 210 -10.32 0.15 -0.87
CA THR A 210 -9.66 0.70 0.32
C THR A 210 -8.47 1.56 -0.09
N ASP A 211 -8.42 2.78 0.45
CA ASP A 211 -7.27 3.68 0.32
C ASP A 211 -6.04 3.07 1.02
N VAL A 212 -4.93 3.01 0.30
CA VAL A 212 -3.67 2.47 0.78
C VAL A 212 -3.09 3.25 1.96
N ALA A 213 -3.40 4.54 2.11
CA ALA A 213 -3.01 5.36 3.26
C ALA A 213 -3.73 4.96 4.55
N GLN A 214 -4.86 4.26 4.45
CA GLN A 214 -5.60 3.75 5.62
C GLN A 214 -5.05 2.40 6.14
N ILE A 215 -4.15 1.75 5.40
CA ILE A 215 -3.61 0.44 5.78
C ILE A 215 -2.43 0.64 6.73
N GLY A 216 -2.73 0.68 8.03
CA GLY A 216 -1.74 0.75 9.10
C GLY A 216 -1.17 -0.62 9.51
N ARG A 217 -0.14 -0.58 10.37
CA ARG A 217 0.49 -1.80 10.93
C ARG A 217 -0.49 -2.77 11.61
N PRO A 218 -1.54 -2.33 12.36
CA PRO A 218 -2.51 -3.26 12.96
C PRO A 218 -3.21 -4.14 11.92
N ARG A 219 -3.78 -3.53 10.88
CA ARG A 219 -4.39 -4.23 9.73
C ARG A 219 -3.43 -5.18 9.03
N ILE A 220 -2.14 -4.82 8.94
CA ILE A 220 -1.11 -5.71 8.37
C ILE A 220 -0.85 -6.92 9.28
N ARG A 221 -0.92 -6.76 10.61
CA ARG A 221 -0.81 -7.90 11.54
C ARG A 221 -2.00 -8.84 11.44
N GLU A 222 -3.22 -8.31 11.30
CA GLU A 222 -4.39 -9.15 11.02
C GLU A 222 -4.22 -9.94 9.72
N PHE A 223 -3.62 -9.34 8.68
CA PHE A 223 -3.29 -10.05 7.45
C PHE A 223 -2.25 -11.16 7.67
N ILE A 224 -1.23 -10.90 8.49
CA ILE A 224 -0.24 -11.93 8.89
C ILE A 224 -0.95 -13.11 9.57
N ASP A 225 -1.85 -12.84 10.51
CA ASP A 225 -2.58 -13.86 11.24
C ASP A 225 -3.48 -14.70 10.31
N LEU A 226 -4.06 -14.07 9.29
CA LEU A 226 -4.81 -14.78 8.25
C LEU A 226 -3.90 -15.65 7.39
N LEU A 227 -2.76 -15.14 6.94
CA LEU A 227 -1.82 -15.90 6.11
C LEU A 227 -1.26 -17.14 6.82
N GLN A 228 -1.10 -17.10 8.16
CA GLN A 228 -0.69 -18.26 8.96
C GLN A 228 -1.75 -19.36 9.01
N LYS A 229 -3.01 -19.05 8.72
CA LYS A 229 -4.14 -19.99 8.70
C LYS A 229 -4.55 -20.39 7.28
N LEU A 230 -4.05 -19.69 6.26
CA LEU A 230 -4.40 -19.95 4.87
C LEU A 230 -3.88 -21.33 4.42
N PRO A 231 -4.71 -22.18 3.79
CA PRO A 231 -4.28 -23.48 3.29
C PRO A 231 -3.22 -23.35 2.20
N SER A 232 -2.29 -24.29 2.18
CA SER A 232 -1.41 -24.49 1.04
C SER A 232 -2.22 -24.85 -0.20
N ASN A 233 -1.81 -24.32 -1.36
CA ASN A 233 -2.53 -24.50 -2.62
C ASN A 233 -4.03 -24.11 -2.56
N ALA A 234 -4.39 -23.07 -1.79
CA ALA A 234 -5.78 -22.62 -1.61
C ALA A 234 -6.59 -22.56 -2.91
N THR A 235 -6.06 -21.89 -3.95
CA THR A 235 -6.72 -21.75 -5.27
C THR A 235 -6.96 -23.09 -5.98
N LYS A 236 -6.18 -24.13 -5.68
CA LYS A 236 -6.41 -25.48 -6.24
C LYS A 236 -7.49 -26.24 -5.48
N HIS A 237 -7.53 -26.10 -4.16
CA HIS A 237 -8.53 -26.76 -3.32
C HIS A 237 -9.88 -26.07 -3.38
N PHE A 238 -9.89 -24.75 -3.53
CA PHE A 238 -11.06 -23.88 -3.50
C PHE A 238 -10.93 -22.78 -4.57
N PRO A 239 -11.20 -23.10 -5.85
CA PRO A 239 -11.00 -22.16 -6.96
C PRO A 239 -11.86 -20.90 -6.86
N ASP A 240 -13.09 -21.06 -6.37
CA ASP A 240 -14.12 -20.00 -6.33
C ASP A 240 -14.31 -19.37 -4.95
N ALA A 241 -13.55 -19.85 -3.94
CA ALA A 241 -13.65 -19.33 -2.58
C ALA A 241 -12.72 -18.13 -2.38
N THR A 242 -13.21 -17.15 -1.61
CA THR A 242 -12.36 -16.07 -1.09
C THR A 242 -11.31 -16.62 -0.13
N ILE A 243 -10.27 -15.83 0.17
CA ILE A 243 -9.25 -16.20 1.17
C ILE A 243 -9.86 -16.48 2.55
N PHE A 244 -10.95 -15.80 2.91
CA PHE A 244 -11.60 -15.96 4.22
C PHE A 244 -12.35 -17.30 4.27
N GLU A 245 -13.12 -17.60 3.22
CA GLU A 245 -13.81 -18.89 3.07
C GLU A 245 -12.82 -20.05 2.97
N ALA A 246 -11.71 -19.87 2.25
CA ALA A 246 -10.66 -20.88 2.13
C ALA A 246 -10.03 -21.23 3.49
N VAL A 247 -9.85 -20.25 4.39
CA VAL A 247 -9.39 -20.50 5.76
C VAL A 247 -10.41 -21.31 6.56
N GLN A 248 -11.70 -20.96 6.45
CA GLN A 248 -12.78 -21.68 7.15
C GLN A 248 -12.90 -23.13 6.64
N LEU A 249 -13.01 -23.32 5.32
CA LEU A 249 -13.13 -24.63 4.70
C LEU A 249 -11.90 -25.54 4.94
N ALA A 250 -10.71 -24.94 5.05
CA ALA A 250 -9.49 -25.68 5.35
C ALA A 250 -9.44 -26.19 6.80
N ALA A 251 -10.00 -25.45 7.75
CA ALA A 251 -10.10 -25.88 9.14
C ALA A 251 -10.97 -27.14 9.26
N ASP A 252 -12.12 -27.15 8.58
CA ASP A 252 -13.03 -28.30 8.56
C ASP A 252 -12.38 -29.54 7.92
N LYS A 253 -11.64 -29.33 6.83
CA LYS A 253 -10.96 -30.40 6.08
C LYS A 253 -9.57 -30.77 6.61
N LYS A 254 -9.09 -30.11 7.68
CA LYS A 254 -7.75 -30.28 8.27
C LYS A 254 -6.61 -30.20 7.24
N LEU A 255 -6.71 -29.28 6.29
CA LEU A 255 -5.70 -29.12 5.24
C LEU A 255 -4.41 -28.47 5.79
N PRO A 256 -3.23 -28.82 5.23
CA PRO A 256 -1.98 -28.18 5.62
C PRO A 256 -1.97 -26.70 5.23
N VAL A 257 -1.53 -25.84 6.16
CA VAL A 257 -1.41 -24.39 5.97
C VAL A 257 -0.16 -23.99 5.16
N LEU A 258 -0.08 -22.71 4.77
CA LEU A 258 1.08 -22.16 4.11
C LEU A 258 2.37 -22.32 4.94
N ALA A 259 3.45 -22.68 4.25
CA ALA A 259 4.79 -22.55 4.80
C ALA A 259 5.11 -21.08 5.10
N THR A 260 5.86 -20.83 6.17
CA THR A 260 6.24 -19.46 6.60
C THR A 260 6.88 -18.64 5.50
N GLU A 261 7.76 -19.25 4.68
CA GLU A 261 8.40 -18.53 3.57
C GLU A 261 7.39 -18.13 2.50
N THR A 262 6.40 -18.99 2.21
CA THR A 262 5.34 -18.66 1.27
C THR A 262 4.48 -17.52 1.81
N ALA A 263 4.09 -17.53 3.09
CA ALA A 263 3.37 -16.41 3.70
C ALA A 263 4.20 -15.11 3.68
N ASN A 264 5.50 -15.19 3.96
CA ASN A 264 6.41 -14.04 3.82
C ASN A 264 6.50 -13.52 2.38
N ASP A 265 6.38 -14.38 1.36
CA ASP A 265 6.30 -13.92 -0.02
C ASP A 265 5.06 -13.09 -0.31
N TYR A 266 3.91 -13.34 0.34
CA TYR A 266 2.74 -12.46 0.26
C TYR A 266 3.03 -11.10 0.90
N LEU A 267 3.67 -11.08 2.08
CA LEU A 267 4.06 -9.85 2.78
C LEU A 267 5.09 -9.03 1.98
N ARG A 268 6.07 -9.68 1.36
CA ARG A 268 7.03 -9.02 0.45
C ARG A 268 6.35 -8.42 -0.76
N THR A 269 5.33 -9.09 -1.31
CA THR A 269 4.52 -8.56 -2.41
C THR A 269 3.71 -7.34 -1.95
N LEU A 270 3.09 -7.39 -0.76
CA LEU A 270 2.41 -6.25 -0.15
C LEU A 270 3.35 -5.06 0.05
N GLY A 271 4.53 -5.27 0.66
CA GLY A 271 5.52 -4.22 0.82
C GLY A 271 6.04 -3.67 -0.52
N SER A 272 6.09 -4.50 -1.57
CA SER A 272 6.43 -4.00 -2.91
C SER A 272 5.40 -3.02 -3.47
N LEU A 273 4.11 -3.18 -3.13
CA LEU A 273 3.05 -2.23 -3.48
C LEU A 273 3.22 -0.94 -2.69
N PHE A 274 3.40 -1.00 -1.37
CA PHE A 274 3.61 0.20 -0.55
C PHE A 274 4.86 0.96 -0.96
N ARG A 275 5.98 0.29 -1.23
CA ARG A 275 7.18 0.93 -1.78
C ARG A 275 6.96 1.55 -3.16
N ALA A 276 6.05 1.01 -3.98
CA ALA A 276 5.66 1.66 -5.21
C ALA A 276 4.89 2.96 -4.91
N ALA A 277 3.89 2.91 -4.03
CA ALA A 277 3.16 4.11 -3.60
C ALA A 277 4.07 5.17 -2.95
N VAL A 278 5.12 4.77 -2.22
CA VAL A 278 6.12 5.71 -1.68
C VAL A 278 6.96 6.34 -2.79
N ARG A 279 7.36 5.59 -3.82
CA ARG A 279 8.10 6.16 -4.98
C ARG A 279 7.28 7.17 -5.77
N GLU A 280 5.96 6.96 -5.84
CA GLU A 280 5.01 7.89 -6.45
C GLU A 280 4.57 9.01 -5.50
N GLU A 281 5.18 9.11 -4.31
CA GLU A 281 4.89 10.09 -3.27
C GLU A 281 3.43 10.04 -2.74
N TRP A 282 2.69 8.95 -3.00
CA TRP A 282 1.35 8.72 -2.45
C TRP A 282 1.38 8.30 -0.98
N LEU A 283 2.48 7.70 -0.54
CA LEU A 283 2.73 7.38 0.87
C LEU A 283 4.06 7.98 1.31
N THR A 284 4.14 8.37 2.57
CA THR A 284 5.39 8.89 3.16
C THR A 284 6.35 7.79 3.61
N LYS A 285 5.83 6.59 3.91
CA LYS A 285 6.61 5.42 4.35
C LYS A 285 5.88 4.11 4.06
N ASP A 286 6.63 3.02 3.98
CA ASP A 286 6.08 1.65 3.89
C ASP A 286 5.59 1.19 5.27
N PRO A 287 4.28 1.02 5.51
CA PRO A 287 3.76 0.55 6.78
C PRO A 287 4.10 -0.94 7.05
N SER A 288 4.43 -1.72 6.02
CA SER A 288 4.79 -3.13 6.15
C SER A 288 6.26 -3.37 6.47
N ASP A 289 7.07 -2.31 6.52
CA ASP A 289 8.50 -2.46 6.74
C ASP A 289 8.82 -3.19 8.04
N GLY A 290 9.75 -4.15 7.95
CA GLY A 290 10.14 -5.06 9.02
C GLY A 290 9.07 -6.05 9.51
N LEU A 291 7.88 -6.11 8.89
CA LEU A 291 6.82 -7.05 9.27
C LEU A 291 6.92 -8.35 8.47
N LEU A 292 7.74 -9.29 8.96
CA LEU A 292 7.82 -10.66 8.45
C LEU A 292 7.55 -11.66 9.57
N ILE A 293 6.98 -12.80 9.19
CA ILE A 293 6.79 -13.94 10.10
C ILE A 293 8.15 -14.55 10.38
N GLN A 294 8.55 -14.56 11.64
CA GLN A 294 9.73 -15.27 12.08
C GLN A 294 9.45 -16.77 12.11
N ALA A 295 10.29 -17.55 11.44
CA ALA A 295 10.22 -19.00 11.53
C ALA A 295 10.56 -19.43 12.96
N LYS A 296 9.72 -20.30 13.55
CA LYS A 296 9.96 -20.88 14.89
C LYS A 296 11.27 -21.68 14.95
N THR A 297 11.70 -22.25 13.81
CA THR A 297 12.96 -22.98 13.68
C THR A 297 13.74 -22.42 12.50
N LYS A 298 14.91 -21.83 12.76
CA LYS A 298 15.85 -21.43 11.71
C LYS A 298 16.61 -22.66 11.24
N VAL A 299 16.13 -23.33 10.19
CA VAL A 299 16.94 -24.31 9.46
C VAL A 299 17.96 -23.53 8.63
N ALA A 300 19.25 -23.75 8.87
CA ALA A 300 20.29 -23.07 8.09
C ALA A 300 20.15 -23.42 6.61
N ALA A 301 20.52 -22.50 5.71
CA ALA A 301 20.35 -22.71 4.27
C ALA A 301 21.01 -24.01 3.77
N LYS A 302 22.16 -24.37 4.35
CA LYS A 302 22.90 -25.62 4.10
C LYS A 302 22.13 -26.90 4.51
N ASP A 303 21.23 -26.80 5.48
CA ASP A 303 20.49 -27.95 6.02
C ASP A 303 19.11 -28.11 5.35
N LYS A 304 18.69 -27.15 4.52
CA LYS A 304 17.43 -27.25 3.74
C LYS A 304 17.55 -28.16 2.52
N ARG A 305 18.77 -28.33 2.00
CA ARG A 305 19.09 -29.18 0.84
C ARG A 305 20.46 -29.77 1.06
N LEU A 306 20.51 -31.05 1.37
CA LEU A 306 21.77 -31.77 1.47
C LEU A 306 22.37 -31.91 0.06
N PRO A 307 23.69 -31.67 -0.11
CA PRO A 307 24.36 -32.01 -1.35
C PRO A 307 24.29 -33.53 -1.54
N PHE A 308 24.24 -33.99 -2.80
CA PHE A 308 24.36 -35.41 -3.10
C PHE A 308 25.74 -35.90 -2.65
N SER A 309 25.76 -36.99 -1.89
CA SER A 309 26.98 -37.72 -1.57
C SER A 309 27.50 -38.46 -2.80
N TYR A 310 28.74 -38.93 -2.73
CA TYR A 310 29.29 -39.76 -3.80
C TYR A 310 28.49 -41.06 -4.02
N ASP A 311 27.94 -41.63 -2.96
CA ASP A 311 27.11 -42.83 -3.04
C ASP A 311 25.73 -42.53 -3.65
N ASP A 312 25.15 -41.36 -3.36
CA ASP A 312 23.92 -40.90 -4.03
C ASP A 312 24.16 -40.74 -5.54
N LEU A 313 25.29 -40.15 -5.93
CA LEU A 313 25.65 -40.00 -7.34
C LEU A 313 25.85 -41.36 -8.01
N LYS A 314 26.55 -42.29 -7.37
CA LYS A 314 26.68 -43.67 -7.88
C LYS A 314 25.32 -44.32 -8.06
N ALA A 315 24.41 -44.20 -7.09
CA ALA A 315 23.08 -44.78 -7.16
C ALA A 315 22.27 -44.17 -8.32
N ILE A 316 22.29 -42.84 -8.47
CA ILE A 316 21.61 -42.14 -9.55
C ILE A 316 22.14 -42.59 -10.92
N PHE A 317 23.46 -42.58 -11.10
CA PHE A 317 24.09 -42.88 -12.40
C PHE A 317 24.30 -44.38 -12.69
N SER A 318 23.90 -45.26 -11.77
CA SER A 318 23.81 -46.72 -11.98
C SER A 318 22.37 -47.22 -12.11
N ALA A 319 21.38 -46.32 -12.01
CA ALA A 319 19.97 -46.66 -12.14
C ALA A 319 19.65 -47.30 -13.51
N PRO A 320 18.56 -48.09 -13.64
CA PRO A 320 18.16 -48.74 -14.89
C PRO A 320 18.14 -47.82 -16.12
N LEU A 321 17.83 -46.53 -15.93
CA LEU A 321 17.92 -45.53 -16.99
C LEU A 321 19.30 -45.50 -17.70
N TYR A 322 20.39 -45.76 -16.97
CA TYR A 322 21.76 -45.76 -17.47
C TYR A 322 22.29 -47.15 -17.85
N THR A 323 21.78 -48.20 -17.21
CA THR A 323 22.30 -49.57 -17.32
C THR A 323 21.42 -50.51 -18.15
N GLY A 324 20.15 -50.15 -18.37
CA GLY A 324 19.16 -50.94 -19.10
C GLY A 324 17.79 -50.86 -18.42
N CYS A 325 16.83 -50.21 -19.07
CA CYS A 325 15.47 -50.03 -18.59
C CYS A 325 14.42 -50.74 -19.47
N LYS A 326 13.19 -50.83 -18.96
CA LYS A 326 12.04 -51.36 -19.70
C LYS A 326 11.66 -50.47 -20.88
N ASP A 327 11.56 -49.16 -20.65
CA ASP A 327 11.24 -48.12 -21.62
C ASP A 327 11.65 -46.73 -21.09
N ASP A 328 11.54 -45.68 -21.93
CA ASP A 328 11.88 -44.28 -21.59
C ASP A 328 10.66 -43.46 -21.10
N GLU A 329 9.56 -44.16 -20.79
CA GLU A 329 8.27 -43.58 -20.36
C GLU A 329 8.13 -43.72 -18.84
N ALA A 330 7.20 -44.55 -18.35
CA ALA A 330 7.04 -44.83 -16.92
C ALA A 330 8.01 -45.91 -16.43
N GLY A 331 8.62 -46.69 -17.32
CA GLY A 331 9.50 -47.82 -17.02
C GLY A 331 11.00 -47.48 -16.93
N TYR A 332 11.37 -46.20 -16.94
CA TYR A 332 12.77 -45.76 -16.96
C TYR A 332 13.57 -46.15 -15.71
N ASN A 333 12.90 -46.42 -14.59
CA ASN A 333 13.49 -46.86 -13.34
C ASN A 333 13.30 -48.37 -13.08
N VAL A 334 12.81 -49.11 -14.07
CA VAL A 334 12.61 -50.56 -14.00
C VAL A 334 13.63 -51.24 -14.89
N GLU A 335 14.30 -52.27 -14.38
CA GLU A 335 15.29 -53.04 -15.13
C GLU A 335 14.71 -53.60 -16.45
N GLY A 336 15.51 -53.55 -17.50
CA GLY A 336 15.15 -54.07 -18.80
C GLY A 336 16.33 -54.03 -19.78
N THR A 337 16.07 -54.32 -21.04
CA THR A 337 17.13 -54.46 -22.06
C THR A 337 17.40 -53.20 -22.86
N LYS A 338 16.60 -52.13 -22.68
CA LYS A 338 16.69 -50.92 -23.51
C LYS A 338 17.54 -49.87 -22.82
N ILE A 339 18.53 -49.32 -23.53
CA ILE A 339 19.26 -48.13 -23.08
C ILE A 339 18.86 -46.97 -23.99
N VAL A 340 17.88 -46.19 -23.56
CA VAL A 340 17.32 -45.09 -24.36
C VAL A 340 18.02 -43.79 -23.98
N ARG A 341 18.83 -43.26 -24.89
CA ARG A 341 19.69 -42.08 -24.64
C ARG A 341 19.03 -40.76 -25.08
N ARG A 342 17.87 -40.44 -24.49
CA ARG A 342 17.15 -39.17 -24.75
C ARG A 342 17.32 -38.19 -23.59
N GLY A 343 16.40 -37.23 -23.47
CA GLY A 343 16.45 -36.14 -22.48
C GLY A 343 16.71 -36.60 -21.05
N ARG A 344 16.01 -37.64 -20.59
CA ARG A 344 16.17 -38.15 -19.21
C ARG A 344 17.55 -38.73 -18.94
N PHE A 345 18.17 -39.34 -19.95
CA PHE A 345 19.53 -39.88 -19.87
C PHE A 345 20.57 -38.76 -19.87
N TRP A 346 20.48 -37.80 -20.80
CA TRP A 346 21.53 -36.80 -20.97
C TRP A 346 21.44 -35.62 -20.01
N ALA A 347 20.25 -35.26 -19.52
CA ALA A 347 20.09 -34.07 -18.64
C ALA A 347 20.93 -34.17 -17.36
N PRO A 348 20.86 -35.26 -16.58
CA PRO A 348 21.59 -35.34 -15.34
C PRO A 348 23.09 -35.50 -15.57
N LEU A 349 23.50 -36.21 -16.64
CA LEU A 349 24.91 -36.34 -17.01
C LEU A 349 25.52 -34.99 -17.37
N MET A 350 24.87 -34.21 -18.21
CA MET A 350 25.35 -32.86 -18.54
C MET A 350 25.39 -31.98 -17.29
N ALA A 351 24.33 -31.96 -16.48
CA ALA A 351 24.30 -31.18 -15.24
C ALA A 351 25.41 -31.58 -14.25
N LEU A 352 25.78 -32.86 -14.18
CA LEU A 352 26.88 -33.35 -13.34
C LEU A 352 28.23 -32.74 -13.76
N TYR A 353 28.53 -32.72 -15.06
CA TYR A 353 29.83 -32.27 -15.57
C TYR A 353 29.92 -30.75 -15.75
N THR A 354 28.82 -30.07 -16.05
CA THR A 354 28.83 -28.63 -16.37
C THR A 354 28.29 -27.75 -15.27
N GLY A 355 27.54 -28.31 -14.31
CA GLY A 355 26.82 -27.54 -13.29
C GLY A 355 25.65 -26.72 -13.84
N MET A 356 25.21 -26.98 -15.08
CA MET A 356 24.08 -26.27 -15.70
C MET A 356 22.78 -26.54 -14.94
N ARG A 357 21.92 -25.52 -14.85
CA ARG A 357 20.55 -25.71 -14.35
C ARG A 357 19.74 -26.50 -15.36
N LEU A 358 18.73 -27.24 -14.91
CA LEU A 358 17.87 -28.05 -15.78
C LEU A 358 17.32 -27.29 -17.00
N ASN A 359 16.97 -26.01 -16.83
CA ASN A 359 16.42 -25.17 -17.90
C ASN A 359 17.46 -24.67 -18.92
N GLU A 360 18.75 -24.85 -18.64
CA GLU A 360 19.86 -24.46 -19.50
C GLU A 360 20.33 -25.65 -20.36
N VAL A 361 19.94 -26.88 -20.01
CA VAL A 361 20.39 -28.08 -20.72
C VAL A 361 19.71 -28.16 -22.10
N PRO A 362 20.48 -28.21 -23.21
CA PRO A 362 19.93 -28.13 -24.56
C PRO A 362 19.42 -29.51 -25.02
N ILE A 363 18.30 -29.95 -24.45
CA ILE A 363 17.68 -31.22 -24.83
C ILE A 363 16.29 -30.94 -25.36
N ASP A 364 16.09 -31.30 -26.62
CA ASP A 364 14.80 -31.16 -27.27
C ASP A 364 13.82 -32.13 -26.61
N ALA A 365 12.68 -31.60 -26.16
CA ALA A 365 11.69 -32.35 -25.38
C ALA A 365 10.77 -33.22 -26.27
N ARG A 366 11.27 -33.71 -27.41
CA ARG A 366 10.51 -34.50 -28.38
C ARG A 366 10.79 -35.99 -28.29
#